data_AF-A0A166E5M5-F1
#
_entry.id   AF-A0A166E5M5-F1
#
_cell.length_a   1.000
_cell.length_b   1.000
_cell.length_c   1.000
_cell.angle_alpha   90.00
_cell.angle_beta   90.00
_cell.angle_gamma   90.00
#
_symmetry.space_group_name_H-M   'P 1'
#
loop_
_entity.id
_entity.type
_entity.pdbx_description
1 polymer ?
#
loop_
_entity_poly.entity_id
_entity_poly.type
_entity_poly.pdbx_seq_one_letter_code
_entity_poly.pdbx_strand_id
1 'polypeptide(L)'
;GYPLYYPEPLDNLSLELRKRGISIGDVGHVTPEGRFHFAFNIFTPQTNTAINHFGTPIRFHHLVLRDISRSRNKHPEKSALKIEGKSTTSPVEFKINYNFATSTSESALLTMPHGAMGEDYDRIKDIRAYSIENAPSWYTFINGTLGREAPNGSLYVVTGCDKSATWGIATNAEIQMSH
;
A
#
# COMPACT_ATOMS: atom_id res chain seq x y z
N GLY A 1 7.54 0.68 5.23
CA GLY A 1 6.47 0.22 4.31
C GLY A 1 5.33 -0.34 5.14
N TYR A 2 4.13 -0.47 4.56
CA TYR A 2 2.98 -1.09 5.23
C TYR A 2 2.75 -2.50 4.65
N PRO A 3 2.85 -3.58 5.46
CA PRO A 3 2.57 -4.92 4.96
C PRO A 3 1.08 -5.10 4.68
N LEU A 4 0.75 -5.62 3.51
CA LEU A 4 -0.63 -6.02 3.18
C LEU A 4 -0.76 -7.53 3.35
N TYR A 5 -1.86 -7.96 3.95
CA TYR A 5 -2.17 -9.39 4.09
C TYR A 5 -2.62 -10.00 2.77
N TYR A 6 -3.32 -9.19 1.95
CA TYR A 6 -3.80 -9.55 0.63
C TYR A 6 -3.38 -8.44 -0.35
N PRO A 7 -2.19 -8.56 -0.93
CA PRO A 7 -1.66 -7.56 -1.86
C PRO A 7 -2.29 -7.64 -3.26
N GLU A 8 -3.07 -8.69 -3.56
CA GLU A 8 -3.71 -8.87 -4.86
C GLU A 8 -4.77 -7.79 -5.13
N PRO A 9 -4.84 -7.29 -6.37
CA PRO A 9 -5.89 -6.36 -6.76
C PRO A 9 -7.25 -7.07 -6.77
N LEU A 10 -8.31 -6.33 -6.46
CA LEU A 10 -9.68 -6.86 -6.54
C LEU A 10 -10.03 -7.28 -7.98
N ASP A 11 -10.71 -8.42 -8.12
CA ASP A 11 -11.12 -8.97 -9.41
C ASP A 11 -12.10 -8.08 -10.18
N ASN A 12 -12.88 -7.26 -9.47
CA ASN A 12 -13.82 -6.33 -10.05
C ASN A 12 -13.17 -5.05 -10.60
N LEU A 13 -11.85 -4.86 -10.44
CA LEU A 13 -11.13 -3.75 -11.05
C LEU A 13 -10.90 -3.99 -12.55
N SER A 14 -10.77 -2.88 -13.28
CA SER A 14 -10.40 -2.90 -14.69
C SER A 14 -9.12 -3.71 -14.92
N LEU A 15 -8.99 -4.31 -16.11
CA LEU A 15 -7.78 -5.07 -16.46
C LEU A 15 -6.51 -4.21 -16.35
N GLU A 16 -6.62 -2.92 -16.72
CA GLU A 16 -5.56 -1.92 -16.54
C GLU A 16 -5.09 -1.83 -15.08
N LEU A 17 -6.02 -1.65 -14.13
CA LEU A 17 -5.68 -1.53 -12.71
C LEU A 17 -5.16 -2.83 -12.12
N ARG A 18 -5.71 -3.98 -12.52
CA ARG A 18 -5.22 -5.29 -12.09
C ARG A 18 -3.80 -5.56 -12.58
N LYS A 19 -3.50 -5.25 -13.83
CA LYS A 19 -2.15 -5.40 -14.40
C LYS A 19 -1.15 -4.43 -13.78
N ARG A 20 -1.56 -3.19 -13.53
CA ARG A 20 -0.69 -2.16 -12.93
C ARG A 20 -0.36 -2.46 -11.48
N GLY A 21 -1.35 -3.02 -10.76
CA GLY A 21 -1.32 -3.20 -9.31
C GLY A 21 -1.25 -1.86 -8.57
N ILE A 22 -1.03 -1.96 -7.26
CA ILE A 22 -0.76 -0.80 -6.41
C ILE A 22 0.49 -0.08 -6.93
N SER A 23 0.40 1.23 -7.08
CA SER A 23 1.45 2.06 -7.66
C SER A 23 1.58 3.40 -6.95
N ILE A 24 2.73 4.04 -7.13
CA ILE A 24 3.03 5.37 -6.57
C ILE A 24 1.90 6.36 -6.91
N GLY A 25 1.45 7.08 -5.89
CA GLY A 25 0.36 8.06 -5.92
C GLY A 25 -1.03 7.50 -5.67
N ASP A 26 -1.18 6.19 -5.53
CA ASP A 26 -2.48 5.61 -5.19
C ASP A 26 -2.94 6.06 -3.81
N VAL A 27 -4.17 6.58 -3.76
CA VAL A 27 -4.86 6.97 -2.54
C VAL A 27 -5.92 5.93 -2.23
N GLY A 28 -5.99 5.52 -0.99
CA GLY A 28 -6.96 4.54 -0.51
C GLY A 28 -6.89 4.38 1.00
N HIS A 29 -7.54 3.35 1.52
CA HIS A 29 -7.40 2.92 2.90
C HIS A 29 -7.10 1.43 2.95
N VAL A 30 -6.52 0.98 4.04
CA VAL A 30 -6.37 -0.46 4.32
C VAL A 30 -7.62 -0.93 5.06
N THR A 31 -8.26 -1.96 4.54
CA THR A 31 -9.45 -2.60 5.14
C THR A 31 -9.07 -3.44 6.35
N PRO A 32 -10.02 -3.78 7.25
CA PRO A 32 -9.75 -4.67 8.39
C PRO A 32 -9.19 -6.04 7.97
N GLU A 33 -9.54 -6.54 6.78
CA GLU A 33 -8.96 -7.78 6.24
C GLU A 33 -7.50 -7.61 5.79
N GLY A 34 -6.94 -6.39 5.78
CA GLY A 34 -5.55 -6.15 5.41
C GLY A 34 -5.30 -5.94 3.91
N ARG A 35 -6.34 -5.60 3.15
CA ARG A 35 -6.25 -5.21 1.72
C ARG A 35 -6.18 -3.70 1.56
N PHE A 36 -5.44 -3.24 0.57
CA PHE A 36 -5.49 -1.84 0.13
C PHE A 36 -6.67 -1.61 -0.83
N HIS A 37 -7.57 -0.70 -0.46
CA HIS A 37 -8.76 -0.37 -1.23
C HIS A 37 -8.54 0.93 -2.02
N PHE A 38 -8.10 0.79 -3.27
CA PHE A 38 -7.77 1.90 -4.19
C PHE A 38 -8.97 2.81 -4.50
N ALA A 39 -8.82 4.13 -4.34
CA ALA A 39 -9.83 5.14 -4.67
C ALA A 39 -9.49 5.94 -5.93
N PHE A 40 -8.31 6.58 -5.98
CA PHE A 40 -7.82 7.35 -7.13
C PHE A 40 -6.30 7.48 -7.05
N ASN A 41 -5.66 7.99 -8.09
CA ASN A 41 -4.22 8.23 -8.15
C ASN A 41 -3.92 9.73 -8.32
N ILE A 42 -3.10 10.31 -7.44
CA ILE A 42 -2.80 11.75 -7.43
C ILE A 42 -1.94 12.22 -8.60
N PHE A 43 -1.21 11.31 -9.26
CA PHE A 43 -0.36 11.63 -10.41
C PHE A 43 -1.08 11.41 -11.74
N THR A 44 -2.30 10.88 -11.70
CA THR A 44 -3.08 10.60 -12.90
C THR A 44 -4.14 11.68 -13.10
N PRO A 45 -4.23 12.31 -14.29
CA PRO A 45 -5.26 13.29 -14.56
C PRO A 45 -6.68 12.75 -14.36
N GLN A 46 -7.62 13.60 -13.92
CA GLN A 46 -9.03 13.22 -13.79
C GLN A 46 -9.68 12.75 -15.11
N THR A 47 -9.14 13.20 -16.25
CA THR A 47 -9.60 12.79 -17.58
C THR A 47 -9.20 11.36 -17.94
N ASN A 48 -8.24 10.77 -17.23
CA ASN A 48 -7.85 9.38 -17.42
C ASN A 48 -8.76 8.47 -16.59
N THR A 49 -9.90 8.10 -17.19
CA THR A 49 -10.90 7.21 -16.63
C THR A 49 -10.48 5.74 -16.62
N ALA A 50 -9.32 5.37 -17.19
CA ALA A 50 -8.81 4.00 -17.08
C ALA A 50 -8.23 3.74 -15.67
N ILE A 51 -7.58 4.76 -15.09
CA ILE A 51 -7.01 4.71 -13.74
C ILE A 51 -7.97 5.33 -12.73
N ASN A 52 -8.32 6.61 -12.92
CA ASN A 52 -9.24 7.34 -12.03
C ASN A 52 -10.70 7.08 -12.44
N HIS A 53 -11.04 5.80 -12.63
CA HIS A 53 -12.34 5.36 -13.12
C HIS A 53 -13.49 5.63 -12.14
N PHE A 54 -13.21 5.69 -10.83
CA PHE A 54 -14.16 6.09 -9.81
C PHE A 54 -14.40 7.62 -9.76
N GLY A 55 -13.72 8.39 -10.62
CA GLY A 55 -13.62 9.83 -10.52
C GLY A 55 -12.54 10.27 -9.53
N THR A 56 -12.56 11.55 -9.19
CA THR A 56 -11.60 12.18 -8.27
C THR A 56 -12.33 13.13 -7.32
N PRO A 57 -11.70 13.50 -6.19
CA PRO A 57 -12.24 14.52 -5.29
C PRO A 57 -12.52 15.85 -5.98
N ILE A 58 -13.39 16.67 -5.37
CA ILE A 58 -13.67 18.01 -5.88
C ILE A 58 -12.40 18.88 -5.86
N ARG A 59 -12.23 19.73 -6.89
CA ARG A 59 -11.04 20.58 -7.11
C ARG A 59 -9.72 19.81 -7.22
N PHE A 60 -9.81 18.51 -7.49
CA PHE A 60 -8.63 17.69 -7.74
C PHE A 60 -7.82 18.25 -8.93
N HIS A 61 -6.53 18.38 -8.70
CA HIS A 61 -5.54 18.63 -9.75
C HIS A 61 -4.41 17.62 -9.58
N HIS A 62 -4.06 16.93 -10.66
CA HIS A 62 -3.00 15.93 -10.57
C HIS A 62 -1.64 16.59 -10.31
N LEU A 63 -0.81 15.93 -9.52
CA LEU A 63 0.61 16.25 -9.42
C LEU A 63 1.35 15.72 -10.65
N VAL A 64 2.44 16.38 -11.03
CA VAL A 64 3.34 15.87 -12.07
C VAL A 64 4.20 14.77 -11.47
N LEU A 65 4.16 13.58 -12.07
CA LEU A 65 5.04 12.49 -11.69
C LEU A 65 6.47 12.77 -12.18
N ARG A 66 7.43 12.82 -11.25
CA ARG A 66 8.86 13.07 -11.47
C ARG A 66 9.67 12.47 -10.34
N ASP A 67 10.98 12.36 -10.50
CA ASP A 67 11.90 11.97 -9.42
C ASP A 67 11.53 10.63 -8.76
N ILE A 68 11.39 9.60 -9.60
CA ILE A 68 11.22 8.21 -9.16
C ILE A 68 12.58 7.52 -9.20
N SER A 69 13.04 7.04 -8.06
CA SER A 69 14.18 6.14 -7.98
C SER A 69 13.72 4.70 -8.23
N ARG A 70 14.48 3.97 -9.05
CA ARG A 70 14.21 2.58 -9.41
C ARG A 70 15.39 1.70 -9.04
N SER A 71 15.12 0.68 -8.24
CA SER A 71 16.08 -0.36 -7.92
C SER A 71 15.62 -1.68 -8.51
N ARG A 72 16.21 -2.09 -9.65
CA ARG A 72 15.83 -3.31 -10.38
C ARG A 72 15.98 -4.59 -9.55
N ASN A 73 16.96 -4.62 -8.66
CA ASN A 73 17.30 -5.76 -7.82
C ASN A 73 17.20 -5.37 -6.33
N LYS A 74 16.13 -4.67 -5.94
CA LYS A 74 15.92 -4.28 -4.54
C LYS A 74 15.91 -5.50 -3.63
N HIS A 75 15.32 -6.58 -4.12
CA HIS A 75 15.45 -7.91 -3.53
C HIS A 75 16.01 -8.88 -4.58
N PRO A 76 17.11 -9.59 -4.28
CA PRO A 76 17.70 -10.55 -5.21
C PRO A 76 16.78 -11.76 -5.43
N GLU A 77 17.04 -12.54 -6.47
CA GLU A 77 16.37 -13.83 -6.66
C GLU A 77 16.50 -14.73 -5.42
N LYS A 78 15.47 -15.54 -5.17
CA LYS A 78 15.37 -16.43 -4.01
C LYS A 78 15.45 -15.69 -2.66
N SER A 79 15.07 -14.41 -2.64
CA SER A 79 14.99 -13.65 -1.41
C SER A 79 13.79 -14.08 -0.56
N ALA A 80 13.94 -13.96 0.75
CA ALA A 80 12.87 -14.14 1.70
C ALA A 80 12.95 -13.06 2.78
N LEU A 81 11.79 -12.50 3.13
CA LEU A 81 11.63 -11.54 4.21
C LEU A 81 10.81 -12.21 5.32
N LYS A 82 11.36 -12.25 6.53
CA LYS A 82 10.68 -12.79 7.70
C LYS A 82 10.28 -11.65 8.63
N ILE A 83 9.02 -11.63 9.03
CA ILE A 83 8.50 -10.73 10.05
C ILE A 83 8.11 -11.59 11.25
N GLU A 84 8.59 -11.21 12.44
CA GLU A 84 8.28 -11.84 13.72
C GLU A 84 7.67 -10.76 14.62
N GLY A 85 6.48 -11.00 15.18
CA GLY A 85 5.86 -10.07 16.12
C GLY A 85 4.34 -10.01 16.11
N LYS A 86 3.77 -9.49 17.21
CA LYS A 86 2.34 -9.31 17.44
C LYS A 86 1.83 -8.10 16.64
N SER A 87 0.88 -8.31 15.73
CA SER A 87 0.24 -7.25 14.96
C SER A 87 -0.68 -6.41 15.85
N THR A 88 -0.17 -5.32 16.44
CA THR A 88 -1.03 -4.30 17.05
C THR A 88 -1.45 -3.31 15.99
N THR A 89 -2.74 -3.30 15.67
CA THR A 89 -3.42 -2.31 14.83
C THR A 89 -3.27 -0.90 15.42
N SER A 90 -2.19 -0.21 15.08
CA SER A 90 -2.02 1.23 15.33
C SER A 90 -1.13 1.82 14.22
N PRO A 91 -1.46 3.00 13.67
CA PRO A 91 -0.66 3.65 12.63
C PRO A 91 0.58 4.27 13.27
N VAL A 92 1.57 3.43 13.59
CA VAL A 92 2.90 3.88 13.98
C VAL A 92 3.82 3.62 12.79
N GLU A 93 4.61 4.63 12.45
CA GLU A 93 5.66 4.59 11.43
C GLU A 93 6.63 3.44 11.75
N PHE A 94 6.41 2.26 11.15
CA PHE A 94 7.31 1.12 11.29
C PHE A 94 8.58 1.37 10.47
N LYS A 95 9.58 1.96 11.14
CA LYS A 95 10.98 1.87 10.72
C LYS A 95 11.40 0.41 10.83
N ILE A 96 11.57 -0.25 9.68
CA ILE A 96 12.19 -1.55 9.60
C ILE A 96 13.67 -1.36 9.95
N ASN A 97 14.04 -1.73 11.18
CA ASN A 97 15.43 -1.96 11.55
C ASN A 97 15.52 -3.16 12.49
N TYR A 98 16.58 -3.93 12.29
CA TYR A 98 16.88 -5.26 12.84
C TYR A 98 16.51 -5.52 14.31
N ASN A 99 16.05 -6.75 14.55
CA ASN A 99 15.95 -7.47 15.83
C ASN A 99 15.31 -6.73 17.02
N PHE A 100 13.99 -6.86 17.13
CA PHE A 100 13.32 -6.69 18.41
C PHE A 100 12.94 -8.07 18.95
N ALA A 101 13.67 -8.52 19.97
CA ALA A 101 13.32 -9.73 20.70
C ALA A 101 11.96 -9.55 21.36
N THR A 102 10.94 -10.23 20.84
CA THR A 102 9.63 -10.37 21.50
C THR A 102 9.23 -11.84 21.51
N SER A 103 8.74 -12.29 22.67
CA SER A 103 8.31 -13.66 22.92
C SER A 103 7.32 -14.14 21.85
N THR A 104 7.66 -15.27 21.24
CA THR A 104 7.09 -15.82 20.00
C THR A 104 5.70 -16.45 20.17
N SER A 105 4.86 -16.25 19.15
CA SER A 105 3.86 -17.24 18.68
C SER A 105 3.48 -17.01 17.22
N GLU A 106 3.69 -15.81 16.66
CA GLU A 106 3.30 -15.49 15.28
C GLU A 106 4.49 -15.03 14.42
N SER A 107 4.57 -15.54 13.19
CA SER A 107 5.54 -15.09 12.18
C SER A 107 4.97 -15.17 10.77
N ALA A 108 5.45 -14.29 9.88
CA ALA A 108 5.14 -14.32 8.46
C ALA A 108 6.43 -14.36 7.64
N LEU A 109 6.48 -15.24 6.64
CA LEU A 109 7.57 -15.37 5.69
C LEU A 109 7.06 -15.01 4.30
N LEU A 110 7.62 -13.96 3.71
CA LEU A 110 7.40 -13.57 2.32
C LEU A 110 8.58 -14.06 1.48
N THR A 111 8.35 -14.96 0.53
CA THR A 111 9.35 -15.40 -0.44
C THR A 111 9.16 -14.73 -1.79
N MET A 112 10.26 -14.39 -2.46
CA MET A 112 10.28 -13.80 -3.79
C MET A 112 11.28 -14.59 -4.66
N PRO A 113 10.86 -15.74 -5.24
CA PRO A 113 11.75 -16.61 -6.00
C PRO A 113 12.50 -15.91 -7.13
N HIS A 114 11.84 -14.96 -7.81
CA HIS A 114 12.42 -14.15 -8.89
C HIS A 114 12.85 -12.74 -8.42
N GLY A 115 12.98 -12.52 -7.11
CA GLY A 115 13.34 -11.23 -6.53
C GLY A 115 12.25 -10.17 -6.71
N ALA A 116 12.61 -8.91 -6.48
CA ALA A 116 11.69 -7.79 -6.67
C ALA A 116 12.42 -6.49 -7.05
N MET A 117 11.75 -5.72 -7.90
CA MET A 117 12.12 -4.36 -8.24
C MET A 117 11.43 -3.40 -7.28
N GLY A 118 12.15 -2.39 -6.80
CA GLY A 118 11.58 -1.29 -6.04
C GLY A 118 11.43 -0.03 -6.88
N GLU A 119 10.35 0.69 -6.66
CA GLU A 119 10.17 2.07 -7.11
C GLU A 119 9.84 2.93 -5.88
N ASP A 120 10.53 4.05 -5.71
CA ASP A 120 10.32 4.99 -4.62
C ASP A 120 10.23 6.42 -5.18
N TYR A 121 9.28 7.22 -4.67
CA TYR A 121 9.13 8.63 -5.03
C TYR A 121 10.00 9.49 -4.12
N ASP A 122 10.99 10.17 -4.69
CA ASP A 122 12.04 10.83 -3.89
C ASP A 122 11.53 12.12 -3.22
N ARG A 123 10.52 12.78 -3.81
CA ARG A 123 9.98 14.06 -3.33
C ARG A 123 8.81 13.89 -2.38
N ILE A 124 8.95 13.05 -1.35
CA ILE A 124 7.88 12.73 -0.37
C ILE A 124 7.24 13.99 0.24
N LYS A 125 8.00 15.08 0.40
CA LYS A 125 7.49 16.37 0.91
C LYS A 125 6.37 16.96 0.04
N ASP A 126 6.46 16.83 -1.29
CA ASP A 126 5.46 17.34 -2.22
C ASP A 126 4.14 16.57 -2.06
N ILE A 127 4.21 15.23 -1.98
CA ILE A 127 3.04 14.38 -1.70
C ILE A 127 2.43 14.74 -0.35
N ARG A 128 3.27 14.92 0.68
CA ARG A 128 2.80 15.25 2.04
C ARG A 128 2.06 16.58 2.07
N ALA A 129 2.64 17.63 1.49
CA ALA A 129 2.02 18.96 1.45
C ALA A 129 0.67 18.91 0.72
N TYR A 130 0.64 18.28 -0.46
CA TYR A 130 -0.58 18.08 -1.24
C TYR A 130 -1.64 17.28 -0.47
N SER A 131 -1.23 16.23 0.25
CA SER A 131 -2.15 15.40 1.05
C SER A 131 -2.76 16.17 2.21
N ILE A 132 -1.97 16.98 2.92
CA ILE A 132 -2.47 17.78 4.06
C ILE A 132 -3.53 18.78 3.57
N GLU A 133 -3.26 19.46 2.45
CA GLU A 133 -4.19 20.44 1.88
C GLU A 133 -5.49 19.80 1.40
N ASN A 134 -5.43 18.59 0.84
CA ASN A 134 -6.57 17.97 0.16
C ASN A 134 -7.27 16.86 0.97
N ALA A 135 -6.71 16.41 2.10
CA ALA A 135 -7.28 15.32 2.90
C ALA A 135 -8.78 15.48 3.21
N PRO A 136 -9.31 16.67 3.58
CA PRO A 136 -10.75 16.84 3.81
C PRO A 136 -11.62 16.52 2.59
N SER A 137 -11.18 16.93 1.39
CA SER A 137 -11.92 16.62 0.15
C SER A 137 -11.82 15.14 -0.20
N TRP A 138 -10.70 14.49 0.14
CA TRP A 138 -10.52 13.05 -0.06
C TRP A 138 -11.46 12.23 0.82
N TYR A 139 -11.60 12.58 2.11
CA TYR A 139 -12.59 11.92 2.98
C TYR A 139 -14.01 12.13 2.49
N THR A 140 -14.35 13.35 2.05
CA THR A 140 -15.67 13.65 1.48
C THR A 140 -15.95 12.79 0.26
N PHE A 141 -14.99 12.64 -0.64
CA PHE A 141 -15.10 11.80 -1.83
C PHE A 141 -15.18 10.30 -1.49
N ILE A 142 -14.25 9.80 -0.67
CA ILE A 142 -14.14 8.37 -0.35
C ILE A 142 -15.31 7.88 0.50
N ASN A 143 -15.74 8.65 1.49
CA ASN A 143 -16.82 8.25 2.39
C ASN A 143 -18.20 8.68 1.86
N GLY A 144 -18.29 9.84 1.20
CA GLY A 144 -19.54 10.32 0.63
C GLY A 144 -19.83 9.73 -0.74
N THR A 145 -18.98 10.02 -1.73
CA THR A 145 -19.22 9.59 -3.13
C THR A 145 -19.01 8.09 -3.32
N LEU A 146 -17.97 7.50 -2.71
CA LEU A 146 -17.65 6.09 -2.87
C LEU A 146 -18.24 5.20 -1.75
N GLY A 147 -18.76 5.77 -0.66
CA GLY A 147 -19.43 5.02 0.41
C GLY A 147 -18.52 4.06 1.19
N ARG A 148 -17.22 4.37 1.35
CA ARG A 148 -16.23 3.40 1.86
C ARG A 148 -15.90 3.48 3.35
N GLU A 149 -16.55 4.38 4.09
CA GLU A 149 -16.46 4.48 5.55
C GLU A 149 -15.03 4.47 6.14
N ALA A 150 -14.05 5.05 5.42
CA ALA A 150 -12.68 5.14 5.86
C ALA A 150 -12.58 6.00 7.16
N PRO A 151 -12.07 5.46 8.28
CA PRO A 151 -11.91 6.21 9.52
C PRO A 151 -10.95 7.40 9.39
N ASN A 152 -11.12 8.40 10.26
CA ASN A 152 -10.17 9.51 10.34
C ASN A 152 -8.75 9.01 10.64
N GLY A 153 -7.79 9.45 9.84
CA GLY A 153 -6.40 9.01 9.91
C GLY A 153 -6.08 7.70 9.16
N SER A 154 -7.05 7.08 8.47
CA SER A 154 -6.85 5.79 7.80
C SER A 154 -6.55 5.88 6.30
N LEU A 155 -6.51 7.08 5.72
CA LEU A 155 -6.13 7.26 4.33
C LEU A 155 -4.60 7.16 4.16
N TYR A 156 -4.20 6.41 3.15
CA TYR A 156 -2.81 6.22 2.76
C TYR A 156 -2.59 6.75 1.34
N VAL A 157 -1.39 7.29 1.12
CA VAL A 157 -0.86 7.59 -0.21
C VAL A 157 0.37 6.73 -0.42
N VAL A 158 0.39 5.98 -1.52
CA VAL A 158 1.52 5.12 -1.87
C VAL A 158 2.68 5.98 -2.36
N THR A 159 3.80 5.98 -1.64
CA THR A 159 5.01 6.73 -2.02
C THR A 159 6.09 5.84 -2.63
N GLY A 160 5.93 4.52 -2.55
CA GLY A 160 6.86 3.54 -3.10
C GLY A 160 6.25 2.15 -3.07
N CYS A 161 6.72 1.26 -3.93
CA CYS A 161 6.26 -0.12 -4.01
C CYS A 161 7.37 -1.05 -4.48
N ASP A 162 7.37 -2.27 -3.94
CA ASP A 162 8.21 -3.37 -4.39
C ASP A 162 7.34 -4.32 -5.22
N LYS A 163 7.72 -4.58 -6.47
CA LYS A 163 6.99 -5.42 -7.41
C LYS A 163 7.81 -6.67 -7.72
N SER A 164 7.18 -7.83 -7.59
CA SER A 164 7.75 -9.13 -7.95
C SER A 164 6.87 -9.84 -8.98
N ALA A 165 7.49 -10.59 -9.89
CA ALA A 165 6.76 -11.44 -10.82
C ALA A 165 6.14 -12.67 -10.13
N THR A 166 6.78 -13.15 -9.05
CA THR A 166 6.31 -14.29 -8.26
C THR A 166 6.64 -14.06 -6.80
N TRP A 167 5.66 -14.24 -5.94
CA TRP A 167 5.86 -14.16 -4.50
C TRP A 167 4.96 -15.19 -3.81
N GLY A 168 5.25 -15.47 -2.55
CA GLY A 168 4.41 -16.32 -1.71
C GLY A 168 4.53 -15.91 -0.26
N ILE A 169 3.43 -15.98 0.48
CA ILE A 169 3.40 -15.71 1.92
C ILE A 169 3.08 -17.00 2.69
N ALA A 170 3.81 -17.25 3.77
CA ALA A 170 3.52 -18.30 4.72
C ALA A 170 3.40 -17.67 6.11
N THR A 171 2.29 -17.92 6.80
CA THR A 171 2.05 -17.43 8.16
C THR A 171 2.03 -18.60 9.13
N ASN A 172 2.71 -18.46 10.27
CA ASN A 172 2.67 -19.40 11.38
C ASN A 172 2.09 -18.70 12.60
N ALA A 173 1.15 -19.36 13.28
CA ALA A 173 0.59 -18.92 14.55
C ALA A 173 0.49 -20.13 15.50
N GLU A 174 1.31 -20.15 16.55
CA GLU A 174 1.24 -21.16 17.60
C GLU A 174 0.16 -20.77 18.61
N ILE A 175 -0.95 -21.53 18.62
CA ILE A 175 -2.01 -21.37 19.61
C ILE A 175 -1.63 -22.20 20.84
N GLN A 176 -1.19 -21.54 21.91
CA GLN A 176 -0.99 -22.19 23.20
C GLN A 176 -2.37 -22.41 23.85
N MET A 177 -2.89 -23.65 23.79
CA MET A 177 -4.08 -24.03 24.56
C MET A 177 -3.72 -24.10 26.04
N SER A 178 -4.29 -23.21 26.85
CA SER A 178 -4.23 -23.29 28.31
C SER A 178 -5.14 -24.41 28.80
N HIS A 179 -4.54 -25.42 29.44
CA HIS A 179 -5.24 -26.49 30.18
C HIS A 179 -5.74 -26.00 31.55
#